data_AF-A0A0R2N1F3-F1
#
_entry.id   AF-A0A0R2N1F3-F1
#
_cell.length_a   1.000
_cell.length_b   1.000
_cell.length_c   1.000
_cell.angle_alpha   90.00
_cell.angle_beta   90.00
_cell.angle_gamma   90.00
#
_symmetry.space_group_name_H-M   'P 1'
#
loop_
_entity.id
_entity.type
_entity.pdbx_description
1 polymer ?
#
loop_
_entity_poly.entity_id
_entity_poly.type
_entity_poly.pdbx_seq_one_letter_code
_entity_poly.pdbx_strand_id
1 'polypeptide(L)'
;MLVGLIVVAGVAGGFYYWRQQVNTLQQQQMTQTEKRVDQQLTQLYTDPKLGYFKRTTTATQLTAIAQNLDKLSQSDQQATLQDRYTQAKTAFELQTTLNAAFQKPVLEGDQLHSDRLIKHTMTESKFQAMRDKLGAVEREDVWHQNMATLITLGEKQAQLNATAKHAIAQLYVTGVVKTPVDETDYEQAQVDLAALVDETYRQELQAKLTPVTTAYQQQRQTDQDKLTTDRQKAEAEADKKIADDVSSAEAKRSSEKAAADRSSQTSSASSSSSSSSSSSSRDVSISSQDD
;
A
#
# COMPACT_ATOMS: atom_id res chain seq x y z
N MET A 1 63.51 -21.71 0.04
CA MET A 1 63.39 -20.24 -0.15
C MET A 1 62.75 -20.08 -1.54
N LEU A 2 61.52 -19.56 -1.76
CA LEU A 2 60.89 -18.31 -1.25
C LEU A 2 61.86 -17.13 -1.46
N VAL A 3 61.60 -16.06 -2.22
CA VAL A 3 60.38 -15.25 -2.43
C VAL A 3 60.47 -14.59 -3.83
N GLY A 4 59.42 -14.53 -4.67
CA GLY A 4 58.59 -13.33 -4.93
C GLY A 4 59.12 -12.45 -6.09
N LEU A 5 58.38 -11.51 -6.70
CA LEU A 5 56.99 -11.07 -6.55
C LEU A 5 56.51 -10.39 -7.86
N ILE A 6 55.20 -10.32 -8.09
CA ILE A 6 54.49 -9.79 -9.28
C ILE A 6 54.43 -8.22 -9.18
N VAL A 7 54.23 -7.39 -10.24
CA VAL A 7 52.90 -6.86 -10.68
C VAL A 7 53.01 -5.91 -11.90
N VAL A 8 52.32 -6.29 -12.99
CA VAL A 8 51.40 -5.53 -13.90
C VAL A 8 51.72 -4.09 -14.38
N ALA A 9 51.64 -3.89 -15.71
CA ALA A 9 51.00 -2.72 -16.33
C ALA A 9 50.43 -3.04 -17.75
N GLY A 10 49.14 -2.77 -17.99
CA GLY A 10 48.57 -2.58 -19.34
C GLY A 10 47.90 -3.78 -20.06
N VAL A 11 46.66 -4.13 -19.71
CA VAL A 11 45.87 -5.19 -20.42
C VAL A 11 44.63 -4.66 -21.18
N ALA A 12 44.29 -3.36 -21.05
CA ALA A 12 43.09 -2.80 -21.67
C ALA A 12 43.12 -2.71 -23.22
N GLY A 13 44.31 -2.59 -23.83
CA GLY A 13 44.44 -2.45 -25.30
C GLY A 13 44.43 -3.77 -26.07
N GLY A 14 45.01 -4.84 -25.51
CA GLY A 14 45.23 -6.10 -26.23
C GLY A 14 43.95 -6.86 -26.55
N PHE A 15 42.96 -6.82 -25.64
CA PHE A 15 41.69 -7.53 -25.81
C PHE A 15 40.87 -7.00 -27.01
N TYR A 16 40.99 -5.70 -27.32
CA TYR A 16 40.27 -5.08 -28.43
C TYR A 16 40.78 -5.59 -29.78
N TYR A 17 42.11 -5.60 -29.98
CA TYR A 17 42.74 -6.10 -31.21
C TYR A 17 42.50 -7.59 -31.42
N TRP A 18 42.61 -8.41 -30.37
CA TRP A 18 42.38 -9.86 -30.47
C TRP A 18 40.93 -10.18 -30.83
N ARG A 19 39.95 -9.56 -30.15
CA ARG A 19 38.51 -9.73 -30.47
C ARG A 19 38.17 -9.24 -31.88
N GLN A 20 38.85 -8.19 -32.38
CA GLN A 20 38.65 -7.68 -33.73
C GLN A 20 39.26 -8.60 -34.82
N GLN A 21 40.39 -9.27 -34.55
CA GLN A 21 40.95 -10.30 -35.45
C GLN A 21 40.11 -11.58 -35.48
N VAL A 22 39.64 -12.08 -34.33
CA VAL A 22 38.77 -13.27 -34.28
C VAL A 22 37.45 -13.02 -35.03
N ASN A 23 36.82 -11.86 -34.81
CA ASN A 23 35.58 -11.48 -35.51
C ASN A 23 35.78 -11.36 -37.03
N THR A 24 36.91 -10.83 -37.50
CA THR A 24 37.19 -10.69 -38.95
C THR A 24 37.51 -12.02 -39.62
N LEU A 25 38.18 -12.96 -38.93
CA LEU A 25 38.39 -14.33 -39.42
C LEU A 25 37.06 -15.13 -39.47
N GLN A 26 36.20 -15.00 -38.47
CA GLN A 26 34.86 -15.60 -38.50
C GLN A 26 34.00 -15.01 -39.63
N GLN A 27 34.01 -13.69 -39.82
CA GLN A 27 33.30 -13.04 -40.93
C GLN A 27 33.82 -13.45 -42.32
N GLN A 28 35.07 -13.87 -42.47
CA GLN A 28 35.57 -14.41 -43.74
C GLN A 28 34.98 -15.79 -44.05
N GLN A 29 34.69 -16.60 -43.04
CA GLN A 29 34.12 -17.95 -43.20
C GLN A 29 32.59 -17.95 -43.37
N MET A 30 31.90 -16.89 -42.94
CA MET A 30 30.45 -16.77 -43.14
C MET A 30 30.06 -16.72 -44.63
N THR A 31 29.10 -17.56 -45.00
CA THR A 31 28.35 -17.51 -46.26
C THR A 31 27.62 -16.17 -46.43
N GLN A 32 27.21 -15.84 -47.65
CA GLN A 32 26.42 -14.63 -47.90
C GLN A 32 25.07 -14.64 -47.15
N THR A 33 24.48 -15.82 -46.91
CA THR A 33 23.24 -15.97 -46.16
C THR A 33 23.45 -15.72 -44.66
N GLU A 34 24.52 -16.26 -44.07
CA GLU A 34 24.89 -15.99 -42.66
C GLU A 34 25.19 -14.50 -42.44
N LYS A 35 25.95 -13.86 -43.34
CA LYS A 35 26.21 -12.41 -43.31
C LYS A 35 24.92 -11.60 -43.37
N ARG A 36 23.96 -12.01 -44.20
CA ARG A 36 22.64 -11.36 -44.29
C ARG A 36 21.86 -11.51 -42.99
N VAL A 37 21.83 -12.70 -42.39
CA VAL A 37 21.16 -12.93 -41.10
C VAL A 37 21.79 -12.10 -39.98
N ASP A 38 23.13 -12.06 -39.90
CA ASP A 38 23.86 -11.22 -38.92
C ASP A 38 23.56 -9.72 -39.09
N GLN A 39 23.54 -9.24 -40.33
CA GLN A 39 23.16 -7.86 -40.64
C GLN A 39 21.70 -7.57 -40.26
N GLN A 40 20.77 -8.48 -40.56
CA GLN A 40 19.35 -8.30 -40.18
C GLN A 40 19.18 -8.27 -38.66
N LEU A 41 19.84 -9.17 -37.92
CA LEU A 41 19.86 -9.17 -36.44
C LEU A 41 20.43 -7.86 -35.88
N THR A 42 21.54 -7.38 -36.44
CA THR A 42 22.18 -6.12 -36.05
C THR A 42 21.27 -4.92 -36.34
N GLN A 43 20.53 -4.95 -37.45
CA GLN A 43 19.61 -3.88 -37.85
C GLN A 43 18.38 -3.73 -36.94
N LEU A 44 18.03 -4.74 -36.12
CA LEU A 44 16.97 -4.64 -35.12
C LEU A 44 17.25 -3.58 -34.05
N TYR A 45 18.52 -3.27 -33.81
CA TYR A 45 18.97 -2.42 -32.71
C TYR A 45 19.33 -0.99 -33.14
N THR A 46 19.12 -0.03 -32.25
CA THR A 46 19.63 1.35 -32.38
C THR A 46 21.15 1.37 -32.18
N ASP A 47 21.62 0.72 -31.11
CA ASP A 47 23.03 0.34 -30.88
C ASP A 47 23.03 -1.08 -30.29
N PRO A 48 23.67 -2.08 -30.93
CA PRO A 48 23.79 -3.45 -30.39
C PRO A 48 24.49 -3.56 -29.02
N LYS A 49 25.28 -2.56 -28.60
CA LYS A 49 25.98 -2.55 -27.29
C LYS A 49 25.06 -2.13 -26.14
N LEU A 50 24.12 -1.23 -26.42
CA LEU A 50 23.08 -0.82 -25.49
C LEU A 50 21.86 -1.75 -25.60
N GLY A 51 21.70 -2.36 -26.77
CA GLY A 51 20.73 -3.38 -27.11
C GLY A 51 19.28 -2.90 -27.11
N TYR A 52 19.05 -1.59 -27.23
CA TYR A 52 17.74 -1.02 -27.52
C TYR A 52 17.29 -1.38 -28.94
N PHE A 53 16.08 -1.92 -29.09
CA PHE A 53 15.46 -2.10 -30.39
C PHE A 53 15.08 -0.76 -31.02
N LYS A 54 15.21 -0.61 -32.35
CA LYS A 54 14.68 0.57 -33.04
C LYS A 54 13.17 0.66 -32.88
N ARG A 55 12.62 1.88 -32.88
CA ARG A 55 11.16 2.13 -32.88
C ARG A 55 10.45 1.51 -34.10
N THR A 56 11.19 1.29 -35.18
CA THR A 56 10.73 0.63 -36.43
C THR A 56 10.88 -0.90 -36.41
N THR A 57 11.35 -1.49 -35.31
CA THR A 57 11.51 -2.94 -35.19
C THR A 57 10.16 -3.62 -34.99
N THR A 58 9.89 -4.68 -35.75
CA THR A 58 8.59 -5.35 -35.81
C THR A 58 8.70 -6.87 -35.70
N ALA A 59 7.62 -7.52 -35.24
CA ALA A 59 7.51 -8.98 -35.26
C ALA A 59 7.73 -9.57 -36.66
N THR A 60 7.27 -8.89 -37.73
CA THR A 60 7.48 -9.31 -39.13
C THR A 60 8.96 -9.40 -39.50
N GLN A 61 9.81 -8.49 -39.01
CA GLN A 61 11.26 -8.58 -39.24
C GLN A 61 11.90 -9.76 -38.50
N LEU A 62 11.46 -10.06 -37.27
CA LEU A 62 11.89 -11.26 -36.54
C LEU A 62 11.46 -12.54 -37.28
N THR A 63 10.22 -12.61 -37.77
CA THR A 63 9.74 -13.74 -38.60
C THR A 63 10.59 -13.90 -39.87
N ALA A 64 10.94 -12.80 -40.54
CA ALA A 64 11.81 -12.84 -41.72
C ALA A 64 13.24 -13.27 -41.41
N ILE A 65 13.74 -13.04 -40.19
CA ILE A 65 15.04 -13.54 -39.72
C ILE A 65 14.98 -15.06 -39.46
N ALA A 66 13.95 -15.55 -38.76
CA ALA A 66 13.73 -16.99 -38.57
C ALA A 66 13.70 -17.74 -39.91
N GLN A 67 12.89 -17.27 -40.87
CA GLN A 67 12.80 -17.86 -42.20
C GLN A 67 14.13 -17.83 -42.99
N ASN A 68 15.12 -17.04 -42.59
CA ASN A 68 16.45 -17.04 -43.20
C ASN A 68 17.45 -17.91 -42.42
N LEU A 69 17.28 -18.06 -41.10
CA LEU A 69 17.97 -19.05 -40.27
C LEU A 69 17.62 -20.48 -40.67
N ASP A 70 16.34 -20.77 -40.91
CA ASP A 70 15.86 -22.09 -41.34
C ASP A 70 16.43 -22.55 -42.70
N LYS A 71 17.03 -21.63 -43.47
CA LYS A 71 17.67 -21.89 -44.78
C LYS A 71 19.18 -22.08 -44.68
N LEU A 72 19.77 -21.92 -43.50
CA LEU A 72 21.18 -22.14 -43.27
C LEU A 72 21.45 -23.64 -43.09
N SER A 73 22.55 -24.13 -43.67
CA SER A 73 23.09 -25.44 -43.33
C SER A 73 23.43 -25.50 -41.85
N GLN A 74 23.24 -26.65 -41.20
CA GLN A 74 23.67 -26.82 -39.81
C GLN A 74 25.18 -26.61 -39.68
N SER A 75 25.56 -25.67 -38.83
CA SER A 75 26.94 -25.25 -38.56
C SER A 75 27.01 -24.57 -37.19
N ASP A 76 28.19 -24.50 -36.57
CA ASP A 76 28.38 -23.77 -35.31
C ASP A 76 28.01 -22.28 -35.46
N GLN A 77 28.17 -21.74 -36.66
CA GLN A 77 27.78 -20.37 -37.02
C GLN A 77 26.25 -20.20 -37.12
N GLN A 78 25.54 -21.21 -37.64
CA GLN A 78 24.09 -21.26 -37.68
C GLN A 78 23.51 -21.37 -36.25
N ALA A 79 24.10 -22.19 -35.37
CA ALA A 79 23.75 -22.24 -33.96
C ALA A 79 23.96 -20.88 -33.26
N THR A 80 25.14 -20.26 -33.45
CA THR A 80 25.44 -18.93 -32.89
C THR A 80 24.45 -17.84 -33.34
N LEU A 81 24.00 -17.88 -34.59
CA LEU A 81 22.99 -16.95 -35.10
C LEU A 81 21.57 -17.28 -34.58
N GLN A 82 21.26 -18.57 -34.39
CA GLN A 82 20.00 -19.03 -33.81
C GLN A 82 19.84 -18.59 -32.34
N ASP A 83 20.91 -18.68 -31.54
CA ASP A 83 20.91 -18.24 -30.15
C ASP A 83 20.72 -16.72 -30.05
N ARG A 84 21.47 -15.95 -30.86
CA ARG A 84 21.32 -14.49 -30.96
C ARG A 84 19.93 -14.07 -31.41
N TYR A 85 19.31 -14.80 -32.34
CA TYR A 85 17.93 -14.59 -32.73
C TYR A 85 16.94 -14.90 -31.60
N THR A 86 17.15 -15.99 -30.88
CA THR A 86 16.30 -16.40 -29.76
C THR A 86 16.34 -15.37 -28.64
N GLN A 87 17.53 -14.89 -28.26
CA GLN A 87 17.70 -13.80 -27.30
C GLN A 87 17.05 -12.49 -27.78
N ALA A 88 17.23 -12.12 -29.06
CA ALA A 88 16.60 -10.93 -29.65
C ALA A 88 15.06 -11.03 -29.66
N LYS A 89 14.51 -12.19 -30.01
CA LYS A 89 13.07 -12.44 -30.03
C LYS A 89 12.47 -12.34 -28.64
N THR A 90 13.04 -13.04 -27.65
CA THR A 90 12.57 -13.02 -26.25
C THR A 90 12.62 -11.61 -25.67
N ALA A 91 13.71 -10.87 -25.91
CA ALA A 91 13.83 -9.48 -25.48
C ALA A 91 12.78 -8.55 -26.13
N PHE A 92 12.54 -8.67 -27.44
CA PHE A 92 11.53 -7.88 -28.15
C PHE A 92 10.10 -8.21 -27.69
N GLU A 93 9.78 -9.50 -27.50
CA GLU A 93 8.48 -9.94 -26.99
C GLU A 93 8.25 -9.46 -25.55
N LEU A 94 9.29 -9.44 -24.72
CA LEU A 94 9.23 -8.91 -23.36
C LEU A 94 9.03 -7.39 -23.34
N GLN A 95 9.78 -6.61 -24.14
CA GLN A 95 9.57 -5.16 -24.28
C GLN A 95 8.17 -4.84 -24.82
N THR A 96 7.66 -5.63 -25.77
CA THR A 96 6.30 -5.48 -26.30
C THR A 96 5.25 -5.76 -25.22
N THR A 97 5.43 -6.83 -24.44
CA THR A 97 4.54 -7.19 -23.32
C THR A 97 4.54 -6.10 -22.25
N LEU A 98 5.73 -5.59 -21.90
CA LEU A 98 5.88 -4.51 -20.91
C LEU A 98 5.23 -3.22 -21.39
N ASN A 99 5.50 -2.76 -22.62
CA ASN A 99 4.84 -1.59 -23.20
C ASN A 99 3.31 -1.74 -23.23
N ALA A 100 2.80 -2.96 -23.47
CA ALA A 100 1.37 -3.24 -23.47
C ALA A 100 0.73 -3.28 -22.07
N ALA A 101 1.51 -3.44 -21.00
CA ALA A 101 1.03 -3.35 -19.61
C ALA A 101 0.72 -1.90 -19.18
N PHE A 102 1.40 -0.93 -19.78
CA PHE A 102 1.20 0.50 -19.51
C PHE A 102 0.11 1.11 -20.41
N GLN A 103 -0.44 2.25 -19.99
CA GLN A 103 -1.43 3.01 -20.77
C GLN A 103 -0.83 3.64 -22.03
N LYS A 104 0.49 3.90 -22.01
CA LYS A 104 1.32 4.32 -23.14
C LYS A 104 2.65 3.57 -23.05
N PRO A 105 3.38 3.36 -24.17
CA PRO A 105 4.70 2.75 -24.14
C PRO A 105 5.65 3.43 -23.14
N VAL A 106 6.45 2.60 -22.47
CA VAL A 106 7.47 2.98 -21.47
C VAL A 106 8.88 2.93 -22.02
N LEU A 107 9.10 2.17 -23.10
CA LEU A 107 10.39 2.07 -23.79
C LEU A 107 10.19 2.07 -25.31
N GLU A 108 10.58 3.17 -25.95
CA GLU A 108 10.48 3.37 -27.40
C GLU A 108 11.85 3.74 -27.98
N GLY A 109 12.50 2.80 -28.66
CA GLY A 109 13.91 3.01 -29.02
C GLY A 109 14.78 2.93 -27.77
N ASP A 110 15.62 3.94 -27.62
CA ASP A 110 16.42 4.28 -26.44
C ASP A 110 15.68 5.22 -25.45
N GLN A 111 14.47 5.68 -25.78
CA GLN A 111 13.72 6.62 -24.94
C GLN A 111 12.95 5.90 -23.82
N LEU A 112 13.29 6.23 -22.58
CA LEU A 112 12.68 5.71 -21.36
C LEU A 112 11.63 6.68 -20.81
N HIS A 113 10.44 6.17 -20.48
CA HIS A 113 9.34 6.91 -19.86
C HIS A 113 8.91 6.24 -18.55
N SER A 114 9.55 6.60 -17.44
CA SER A 114 9.27 6.06 -16.11
C SER A 114 8.02 6.66 -15.43
N ASP A 115 7.44 7.71 -16.01
CA ASP A 115 6.25 8.43 -15.54
C ASP A 115 4.92 7.76 -15.93
N ARG A 116 4.94 6.72 -16.77
CA ARG A 116 3.71 6.14 -17.31
C ARG A 116 2.93 5.35 -16.27
N LEU A 117 1.62 5.46 -16.36
CA LEU A 117 0.67 4.69 -15.57
C LEU A 117 0.47 3.29 -16.16
N ILE A 118 0.39 2.28 -15.30
CA ILE A 118 -0.05 0.94 -15.70
C ILE A 118 -1.54 0.93 -16.03
N LYS A 119 -2.01 -0.06 -16.79
CA LYS A 119 -3.44 -0.37 -16.87
C LYS A 119 -3.88 -0.97 -15.52
N HIS A 120 -4.99 -0.50 -14.94
CA HIS A 120 -5.49 -1.00 -13.65
C HIS A 120 -5.83 -2.52 -13.63
N THR A 121 -5.90 -3.16 -14.80
CA THR A 121 -6.06 -4.62 -14.95
C THR A 121 -4.75 -5.40 -14.81
N MET A 122 -3.62 -4.73 -14.63
CA MET A 122 -2.33 -5.34 -14.33
C MET A 122 -2.21 -5.69 -12.84
N THR A 123 -1.43 -6.72 -12.55
CA THR A 123 -1.22 -7.28 -11.20
C THR A 123 0.27 -7.51 -10.98
N GLU A 124 0.70 -7.53 -9.72
CA GLU A 124 2.09 -7.87 -9.35
C GLU A 124 2.54 -9.19 -9.99
N SER A 125 1.69 -10.22 -9.96
CA SER A 125 1.96 -11.53 -10.60
C SER A 125 2.25 -11.47 -12.10
N LYS A 126 1.64 -10.52 -12.84
CA LYS A 126 1.93 -10.33 -14.27
C LYS A 126 3.29 -9.65 -14.49
N PHE A 127 3.72 -8.79 -13.58
CA PHE A 127 5.05 -8.19 -13.62
C PHE A 127 6.14 -9.15 -13.13
N GLN A 128 5.87 -9.97 -12.10
CA GLN A 128 6.77 -11.07 -11.72
C GLN A 128 7.01 -12.01 -12.90
N ALA A 129 5.96 -12.41 -13.63
CA ALA A 129 6.11 -13.22 -14.85
C ALA A 129 6.90 -12.51 -15.98
N MET A 130 6.97 -11.18 -15.99
CA MET A 130 7.88 -10.42 -16.87
C MET A 130 9.31 -10.38 -16.33
N ARG A 131 9.50 -10.36 -15.01
CA ARG A 131 10.80 -10.43 -14.33
C ARG A 131 11.47 -11.78 -14.51
N ASP A 132 10.70 -12.87 -14.37
CA ASP A 132 11.18 -14.24 -14.60
C ASP A 132 11.65 -14.41 -16.07
N LYS A 133 10.89 -13.85 -17.01
CA LYS A 133 11.29 -13.78 -18.42
C LYS A 133 12.53 -12.93 -18.65
N LEU A 134 12.70 -11.81 -17.93
CA LEU A 134 13.89 -10.97 -18.04
C LEU A 134 15.15 -11.71 -17.56
N GLY A 135 15.03 -12.48 -16.47
CA GLY A 135 16.12 -13.32 -15.94
C GLY A 135 16.56 -14.44 -16.89
N ALA A 136 15.72 -14.83 -17.86
CA ALA A 136 16.06 -15.77 -18.92
C ALA A 136 16.73 -15.11 -20.15
N VAL A 137 16.87 -13.77 -20.18
CA VAL A 137 17.56 -13.06 -21.27
C VAL A 137 19.02 -12.83 -20.90
N GLU A 138 19.93 -13.50 -21.61
CA GLU A 138 21.38 -13.54 -21.29
C GLU A 138 22.11 -12.28 -21.80
N ARG A 139 21.80 -11.13 -21.18
CA ARG A 139 22.41 -9.83 -21.46
C ARG A 139 22.35 -8.92 -20.25
N GLU A 140 23.43 -8.23 -19.93
CA GLU A 140 23.54 -7.32 -18.76
C GLU A 140 23.66 -5.83 -19.17
N ASP A 141 23.22 -5.51 -20.39
CA ASP A 141 23.30 -4.16 -20.97
C ASP A 141 22.28 -3.16 -20.37
N VAL A 142 22.35 -1.92 -20.83
CA VAL A 142 21.53 -0.80 -20.33
C VAL A 142 20.04 -1.04 -20.57
N TRP A 143 19.67 -1.75 -21.66
CA TRP A 143 18.29 -2.17 -21.88
C TRP A 143 17.82 -3.16 -20.80
N HIS A 144 18.63 -4.14 -20.41
CA HIS A 144 18.24 -5.09 -19.35
C HIS A 144 17.99 -4.35 -18.02
N GLN A 145 18.88 -3.44 -17.65
CA GLN A 145 18.78 -2.65 -16.42
C GLN A 145 17.53 -1.75 -16.43
N ASN A 146 17.24 -1.10 -17.56
CA ASN A 146 16.03 -0.28 -17.71
C ASN A 146 14.75 -1.12 -17.73
N MET A 147 14.76 -2.31 -18.33
CA MET A 147 13.63 -3.25 -18.28
C MET A 147 13.36 -3.69 -16.83
N ALA A 148 14.39 -4.04 -16.05
CA ALA A 148 14.23 -4.38 -14.64
C ALA A 148 13.66 -3.20 -13.83
N THR A 149 14.11 -1.98 -14.11
CA THR A 149 13.59 -0.75 -13.46
C THR A 149 12.12 -0.52 -13.80
N LEU A 150 11.73 -0.64 -15.07
CA LEU A 150 10.34 -0.46 -15.52
C LEU A 150 9.39 -1.53 -14.98
N ILE A 151 9.82 -2.80 -14.91
CA ILE A 151 9.03 -3.87 -14.30
C ILE A 151 8.82 -3.56 -12.80
N THR A 152 9.84 -3.04 -12.10
CA THR A 152 9.76 -2.66 -10.68
C THR A 152 8.82 -1.48 -10.45
N LEU A 153 8.83 -0.48 -11.33
CA LEU A 153 7.85 0.62 -11.33
C LEU A 153 6.42 0.10 -11.55
N GLY A 154 6.25 -0.87 -12.47
CA GLY A 154 4.99 -1.52 -12.75
C GLY A 154 4.44 -2.32 -11.57
N GLU A 155 5.28 -3.11 -10.89
CA GLU A 155 4.93 -3.84 -9.66
C GLU A 155 4.46 -2.89 -8.57
N LYS A 156 5.22 -1.82 -8.30
CA LYS A 156 4.85 -0.84 -7.27
C LYS A 156 3.49 -0.20 -7.55
N GLN A 157 3.20 0.17 -8.81
CA GLN A 157 1.88 0.69 -9.18
C GLN A 157 0.78 -0.38 -9.05
N ALA A 158 1.08 -1.64 -9.40
CA ALA A 158 0.12 -2.74 -9.30
C ALA A 158 -0.23 -3.08 -7.84
N GLN A 159 0.76 -3.04 -6.96
CA GLN A 159 0.60 -3.20 -5.52
C GLN A 159 -0.30 -2.10 -4.95
N LEU A 160 -0.01 -0.83 -5.21
CA LEU A 160 -0.84 0.30 -4.77
C LEU A 160 -2.30 0.16 -5.25
N ASN A 161 -2.48 -0.18 -6.53
CA ASN A 161 -3.80 -0.42 -7.12
C ASN A 161 -4.56 -1.59 -6.46
N ALA A 162 -3.84 -2.63 -6.02
CA ALA A 162 -4.40 -3.80 -5.35
C ALA A 162 -4.77 -3.48 -3.89
N THR A 163 -3.88 -2.83 -3.13
CA THR A 163 -4.08 -2.44 -1.73
C THR A 163 -5.31 -1.54 -1.60
N ALA A 164 -5.39 -0.43 -2.36
CA ALA A 164 -6.52 0.49 -2.27
C ALA A 164 -7.86 -0.18 -2.64
N LYS A 165 -7.85 -1.03 -3.68
CA LYS A 165 -9.03 -1.81 -4.07
C LYS A 165 -9.45 -2.81 -2.99
N HIS A 166 -8.49 -3.44 -2.31
CA HIS A 166 -8.74 -4.41 -1.25
C HIS A 166 -9.29 -3.74 0.01
N ALA A 167 -8.65 -2.67 0.49
CA ALA A 167 -9.11 -1.90 1.66
C ALA A 167 -10.55 -1.42 1.48
N ILE A 168 -10.88 -0.84 0.32
CA ILE A 168 -12.26 -0.42 0.00
C ILE A 168 -13.21 -1.63 -0.07
N ALA A 169 -12.78 -2.78 -0.59
CA ALA A 169 -13.63 -3.98 -0.65
C ALA A 169 -13.91 -4.61 0.73
N GLN A 170 -13.00 -4.51 1.70
CA GLN A 170 -13.20 -5.01 3.07
C GLN A 170 -14.29 -4.25 3.85
N LEU A 171 -14.60 -3.03 3.44
CA LEU A 171 -15.68 -2.20 3.99
C LEU A 171 -17.08 -2.63 3.49
N TYR A 172 -17.16 -3.72 2.70
CA TYR A 172 -18.40 -4.28 2.17
C TYR A 172 -18.58 -5.75 2.56
N VAL A 173 -19.81 -6.13 2.89
CA VAL A 173 -20.26 -7.52 3.06
C VAL A 173 -21.35 -7.79 2.04
N THR A 174 -21.18 -8.80 1.17
CA THR A 174 -22.14 -9.18 0.12
C THR A 174 -22.59 -8.01 -0.79
N GLY A 175 -21.72 -7.01 -1.01
CA GLY A 175 -22.01 -5.84 -1.83
C GLY A 175 -22.76 -4.71 -1.12
N VAL A 176 -23.06 -4.86 0.18
CA VAL A 176 -23.64 -3.82 1.05
C VAL A 176 -22.54 -3.31 1.98
N VAL A 177 -22.57 -2.02 2.35
CA VAL A 177 -21.61 -1.45 3.32
C VAL A 177 -21.70 -2.20 4.66
N LYS A 178 -20.54 -2.54 5.23
CA LYS A 178 -20.41 -3.15 6.57
C LYS A 178 -20.91 -2.16 7.62
N THR A 179 -21.82 -2.59 8.51
CA THR A 179 -22.33 -1.77 9.62
C THR A 179 -22.21 -2.56 10.93
N PRO A 180 -21.58 -2.01 11.99
CA PRO A 180 -20.87 -0.73 12.02
C PRO A 180 -19.67 -0.70 11.06
N VAL A 181 -19.36 0.48 10.54
CA VAL A 181 -18.11 0.76 9.85
C VAL A 181 -17.00 0.84 10.91
N ASP A 182 -15.88 0.17 10.64
CA ASP A 182 -14.69 0.26 11.49
C ASP A 182 -13.88 1.51 11.13
N GLU A 183 -13.52 2.31 12.14
CA GLU A 183 -12.77 3.57 11.96
C GLU A 183 -11.37 3.32 11.38
N THR A 184 -10.71 2.23 11.78
CA THR A 184 -9.37 1.85 11.29
C THR A 184 -9.41 1.38 9.85
N ASP A 185 -10.35 0.48 9.50
CA ASP A 185 -10.53 0.00 8.13
C ASP A 185 -10.85 1.19 7.18
N TYR A 186 -11.66 2.15 7.66
CA TYR A 186 -12.07 3.32 6.90
C TYR A 186 -10.93 4.32 6.67
N GLU A 187 -10.17 4.67 7.71
CA GLU A 187 -9.01 5.55 7.59
C GLU A 187 -7.92 4.93 6.70
N GLN A 188 -7.65 3.64 6.86
CA GLN A 188 -6.69 2.92 6.01
C GLN A 188 -7.12 2.94 4.53
N ALA A 189 -8.40 2.74 4.23
CA ALA A 189 -8.92 2.84 2.87
C ALA A 189 -8.78 4.26 2.28
N GLN A 190 -8.89 5.32 3.08
CA GLN A 190 -8.58 6.69 2.63
C GLN A 190 -7.10 6.88 2.32
N VAL A 191 -6.20 6.39 3.18
CA VAL A 191 -4.74 6.48 3.01
C VAL A 191 -4.30 5.75 1.74
N ASP A 192 -4.75 4.52 1.53
CA ASP A 192 -4.39 3.73 0.35
C ASP A 192 -4.95 4.33 -0.94
N LEU A 193 -6.17 4.89 -0.89
CA LEU A 193 -6.77 5.62 -2.02
C LEU A 193 -5.99 6.87 -2.38
N ALA A 194 -5.51 7.63 -1.38
CA ALA A 194 -4.68 8.81 -1.59
C ALA A 194 -3.31 8.46 -2.19
N ALA A 195 -2.75 7.29 -1.86
CA ALA A 195 -1.44 6.81 -2.35
C ALA A 195 -1.43 6.42 -3.85
N LEU A 196 -2.58 6.33 -4.52
CA LEU A 196 -2.65 5.99 -5.95
C LEU A 196 -2.04 7.08 -6.84
N VAL A 197 -1.38 6.66 -7.93
CA VAL A 197 -0.82 7.58 -8.94
C VAL A 197 -1.77 7.85 -10.10
N ASP A 198 -2.68 6.92 -10.39
CA ASP A 198 -3.70 7.08 -11.44
C ASP A 198 -4.92 7.81 -10.87
N GLU A 199 -5.08 9.08 -11.25
CA GLU A 199 -6.20 9.93 -10.85
C GLU A 199 -7.56 9.38 -11.31
N THR A 200 -7.63 8.76 -12.49
CA THR A 200 -8.90 8.24 -13.02
C THR A 200 -9.34 7.01 -12.22
N TYR A 201 -8.40 6.12 -11.91
CA TYR A 201 -8.67 4.95 -11.07
C TYR A 201 -8.93 5.33 -9.60
N ARG A 202 -8.24 6.35 -9.07
CA ARG A 202 -8.57 6.97 -7.78
C ARG A 202 -10.02 7.49 -7.75
N GLN A 203 -10.48 8.18 -8.79
CA GLN A 203 -11.87 8.65 -8.84
C GLN A 203 -12.88 7.50 -8.90
N GLU A 204 -12.60 6.42 -9.63
CA GLU A 204 -13.43 5.20 -9.65
C GLU A 204 -13.54 4.55 -8.27
N LEU A 205 -12.43 4.46 -7.54
CA LEU A 205 -12.39 3.90 -6.20
C LEU A 205 -12.99 4.85 -5.14
N GLN A 206 -12.81 6.16 -5.27
CA GLN A 206 -13.46 7.17 -4.43
C GLN A 206 -14.99 7.06 -4.52
N ALA A 207 -15.54 6.85 -5.72
CA ALA A 207 -16.98 6.63 -5.91
C ALA A 207 -17.50 5.39 -5.16
N LYS A 208 -16.65 4.37 -4.96
CA LYS A 208 -16.95 3.18 -4.15
C LYS A 208 -16.72 3.39 -2.65
N LEU A 209 -15.90 4.36 -2.25
CA LEU A 209 -15.73 4.70 -0.84
C LEU A 209 -16.83 5.64 -0.32
N THR A 210 -17.44 6.46 -1.20
CA THR A 210 -18.50 7.43 -0.83
C THR A 210 -19.66 6.83 -0.01
N PRO A 211 -20.26 5.68 -0.35
CA PRO A 211 -21.34 5.10 0.46
C PRO A 211 -20.87 4.71 1.87
N VAL A 212 -19.62 4.25 2.01
CA VAL A 212 -19.01 3.95 3.32
C VAL A 212 -18.79 5.23 4.12
N THR A 213 -18.30 6.29 3.48
CA THR A 213 -18.16 7.63 4.10
C THR A 213 -19.49 8.12 4.66
N THR A 214 -20.59 7.99 3.90
CA THR A 214 -21.94 8.36 4.36
C THR A 214 -22.39 7.51 5.55
N ALA A 215 -22.21 6.18 5.50
CA ALA A 215 -22.59 5.29 6.60
C ALA A 215 -21.76 5.57 7.88
N TYR A 216 -20.47 5.81 7.73
CA TYR A 216 -19.57 6.16 8.83
C TYR A 216 -19.97 7.48 9.52
N GLN A 217 -20.29 8.52 8.73
CA GLN A 217 -20.78 9.80 9.26
C GLN A 217 -22.13 9.65 9.99
N GLN A 218 -23.06 8.86 9.44
CA GLN A 218 -24.36 8.59 10.08
C GLN A 218 -24.21 7.82 11.40
N GLN A 219 -23.30 6.84 11.45
CA GLN A 219 -22.94 6.12 12.67
C GLN A 219 -22.40 7.08 13.73
N ARG A 220 -21.40 7.92 13.39
CA ARG A 220 -20.81 8.88 14.33
C ARG A 220 -21.81 9.92 14.85
N GLN A 221 -22.76 10.35 14.02
CA GLN A 221 -23.86 11.22 14.47
C GLN A 221 -24.78 10.46 15.45
N THR A 222 -25.16 9.22 15.12
CA THR A 222 -26.03 8.39 15.98
C THR A 222 -25.38 8.12 17.35
N ASP A 223 -24.07 7.84 17.37
CA ASP A 223 -23.31 7.64 18.60
C ASP A 223 -23.23 8.92 19.45
N GLN A 224 -23.07 10.09 18.82
CA GLN A 224 -23.07 11.39 19.49
C GLN A 224 -24.45 11.76 20.06
N ASP A 225 -25.52 11.54 19.29
CA ASP A 225 -26.90 11.79 19.73
C ASP A 225 -27.27 10.90 20.91
N LYS A 226 -26.82 9.63 20.87
CA LYS A 226 -27.01 8.66 21.95
C LYS A 226 -26.24 9.06 23.21
N LEU A 227 -24.96 9.42 23.10
CA LEU A 227 -24.13 9.92 24.22
C LEU A 227 -24.79 11.15 24.87
N THR A 228 -25.31 12.07 24.06
CA THR A 228 -26.01 13.28 24.53
C THR A 228 -27.31 12.93 25.25
N THR A 229 -28.09 11.99 24.71
CA THR A 229 -29.35 11.51 25.32
C THR A 229 -29.10 10.80 26.65
N ASP A 230 -28.10 9.92 26.71
CA ASP A 230 -27.78 9.15 27.92
C ASP A 230 -27.20 10.07 29.01
N ARG A 231 -26.42 11.10 28.63
CA ARG A 231 -25.99 12.17 29.54
C ARG A 231 -27.19 12.95 30.11
N GLN A 232 -28.13 13.40 29.27
CA GLN A 232 -29.32 14.14 29.73
C GLN A 232 -30.18 13.32 30.70
N LYS A 233 -30.31 12.01 30.47
CA LYS A 233 -30.99 11.10 31.41
C LYS A 233 -30.25 11.01 32.73
N ALA A 234 -28.93 10.85 32.71
CA ALA A 234 -28.11 10.78 33.93
C ALA A 234 -28.18 12.08 34.75
N GLU A 235 -28.16 13.25 34.09
CA GLU A 235 -28.35 14.56 34.72
C GLU A 235 -29.76 14.66 35.36
N ALA A 236 -30.82 14.29 34.64
CA ALA A 236 -32.19 14.32 35.17
C ALA A 236 -32.44 13.32 36.32
N GLU A 237 -31.81 12.14 36.29
CA GLU A 237 -31.87 11.17 37.40
C GLU A 237 -31.12 11.67 38.64
N ALA A 238 -29.98 12.36 38.45
CA ALA A 238 -29.24 13.00 39.54
C ALA A 238 -30.04 14.15 40.18
N ASP A 239 -30.61 15.04 39.37
CA ASP A 239 -31.45 16.15 39.85
C ASP A 239 -32.68 15.64 40.62
N LYS A 240 -33.33 14.58 40.12
CA LYS A 240 -34.45 13.95 40.81
C LYS A 240 -34.01 13.39 42.17
N LYS A 241 -32.87 12.70 42.24
CA LYS A 241 -32.35 12.16 43.50
C LYS A 241 -32.06 13.27 44.52
N ILE A 242 -31.48 14.39 44.08
CA ILE A 242 -31.26 15.57 44.93
C ILE A 242 -32.59 16.12 45.45
N ALA A 243 -33.62 16.22 44.60
CA ALA A 243 -34.94 16.69 45.00
C ALA A 243 -35.62 15.75 46.03
N ASP A 244 -35.54 14.44 45.83
CA ASP A 244 -36.07 13.42 46.74
C ASP A 244 -35.33 13.44 48.10
N ASP A 245 -34.01 13.65 48.11
CA ASP A 245 -33.20 13.78 49.33
C ASP A 245 -33.53 15.07 50.10
N VAL A 246 -33.68 16.22 49.41
CA VAL A 246 -34.08 17.50 50.03
C VAL A 246 -35.47 17.42 50.64
N SER A 247 -36.44 16.88 49.90
CA SER A 247 -37.82 16.67 50.38
C SER A 247 -37.86 15.77 51.62
N SER A 248 -37.08 14.68 51.61
CA SER A 248 -36.95 13.77 52.75
C SER A 248 -36.31 14.41 53.98
N ALA A 249 -35.33 15.30 53.79
CA ALA A 249 -34.70 16.05 54.89
C ALA A 249 -35.65 17.10 55.49
N GLU A 250 -36.44 17.78 54.65
CA GLU A 250 -37.39 18.80 55.10
C GLU A 250 -38.62 18.21 55.80
N ALA A 251 -39.09 17.04 55.34
CA ALA A 251 -40.11 16.25 56.04
C ALA A 251 -39.64 15.81 57.44
N LYS A 252 -38.39 15.32 57.56
CA LYS A 252 -37.77 14.98 58.85
C LYS A 252 -37.72 16.19 59.79
N ARG A 253 -37.16 17.30 59.35
CA ARG A 253 -37.08 18.56 60.14
C ARG A 253 -38.46 19.05 60.58
N SER A 254 -39.46 18.95 59.72
CA SER A 254 -40.84 19.34 60.04
C SER A 254 -41.47 18.44 61.11
N SER A 255 -41.24 17.12 61.03
CA SER A 255 -41.71 16.15 62.03
C SER A 255 -41.02 16.33 63.40
N GLU A 256 -39.73 16.66 63.40
CA GLU A 256 -38.91 16.88 64.59
C GLU A 256 -39.31 18.18 65.30
N LYS A 257 -39.60 19.25 64.53
CA LYS A 257 -40.18 20.49 65.07
C LYS A 257 -41.59 20.27 65.65
N ALA A 258 -42.44 19.49 64.98
CA ALA A 258 -43.78 19.17 65.51
C ALA A 258 -43.73 18.28 66.77
N ALA A 259 -42.71 17.44 66.92
CA ALA A 259 -42.46 16.70 68.16
C ALA A 259 -41.97 17.64 69.29
N ALA A 260 -41.10 18.60 68.98
CA ALA A 260 -40.65 19.62 69.93
C ALA A 260 -41.80 20.53 70.42
N ASP A 261 -42.68 20.98 69.53
CA ASP A 261 -43.86 21.79 69.91
C ASP A 261 -44.90 21.01 70.73
N ARG A 262 -44.99 19.67 70.56
CA ARG A 262 -45.79 18.82 71.46
C ARG A 262 -45.14 18.66 72.84
N SER A 263 -43.82 18.56 72.90
CA SER A 263 -43.05 18.49 74.15
C SER A 263 -43.21 19.75 75.03
N SER A 264 -43.24 20.93 74.41
CA SER A 264 -43.47 22.22 75.10
C SER A 264 -44.92 22.41 75.57
N GLN A 265 -45.91 21.84 74.87
CA GLN A 265 -47.30 21.78 75.37
C GLN A 265 -47.49 20.77 76.51
N THR A 266 -46.75 19.66 76.56
CA THR A 266 -46.83 18.73 77.70
C THR A 266 -46.14 19.25 78.96
N SER A 267 -45.10 20.08 78.83
CA SER A 267 -44.35 20.63 79.97
C SER A 267 -44.98 21.87 80.61
N SER A 268 -46.05 22.41 80.03
CA SER A 268 -46.90 23.45 80.66
C SER A 268 -48.04 22.86 81.53
N ALA A 269 -48.17 21.53 81.60
CA ALA A 269 -49.16 20.84 82.43
C ALA A 269 -48.57 20.18 83.71
N SER A 270 -47.25 20.22 83.93
CA SER A 270 -46.58 19.51 85.03
C SER A 270 -45.52 20.34 85.77
N SER A 271 -45.85 21.58 86.11
CA SER A 271 -45.03 22.45 86.97
C SER A 271 -45.45 22.35 88.45
N SER A 272 -45.30 21.16 89.05
CA SER A 272 -45.40 21.01 90.51
C SER A 272 -44.53 19.86 91.04
N SER A 273 -43.56 20.21 91.90
CA SER A 273 -42.61 19.32 92.62
C SER A 273 -41.60 18.54 91.75
N SER A 274 -40.32 18.35 92.15
CA SER A 274 -39.53 19.00 93.21
C SER A 274 -38.05 18.63 93.10
N SER A 275 -37.18 19.65 93.07
CA SER A 275 -35.83 19.75 93.71
C SER A 275 -34.73 18.65 93.59
N SER A 276 -33.50 19.19 93.58
CA SER A 276 -32.23 18.64 94.13
C SER A 276 -31.38 17.60 93.37
N SER A 277 -30.35 18.15 92.70
CA SER A 277 -28.91 17.96 92.99
C SER A 277 -28.10 16.83 92.33
N SER A 278 -26.85 17.22 91.97
CA SER A 278 -25.64 16.43 91.64
C SER A 278 -25.67 15.54 90.37
N SER A 279 -24.55 15.23 89.69
CA SER A 279 -23.24 15.90 89.50
C SER A 279 -22.45 15.20 88.36
N SER A 280 -21.33 15.79 87.92
CA SER A 280 -20.17 15.13 87.25
C SER A 280 -20.16 14.90 85.72
N SER A 281 -19.14 15.53 85.07
CA SER A 281 -18.26 15.01 83.98
C SER A 281 -18.86 14.74 82.57
N ARG A 282 -18.31 15.27 81.46
CA ARG A 282 -17.02 14.93 80.78
C ARG A 282 -16.92 13.46 80.34
N ASP A 283 -16.43 13.02 79.17
CA ASP A 283 -15.88 13.60 77.91
C ASP A 283 -15.98 12.47 76.83
N VAL A 284 -15.67 12.54 75.52
CA VAL A 284 -14.98 13.51 74.63
C VAL A 284 -15.47 13.38 73.15
N SER A 285 -15.00 14.24 72.24
CA SER A 285 -15.27 14.26 70.78
C SER A 285 -14.68 13.10 69.94
N ILE A 286 -15.33 12.79 68.80
CA ILE A 286 -14.71 12.30 67.54
C ILE A 286 -15.46 13.02 66.40
N SER A 287 -14.94 14.11 65.84
CA SER A 287 -13.90 14.21 64.80
C SER A 287 -14.35 13.69 63.43
N SER A 288 -14.36 14.59 62.45
CA SER A 288 -14.81 14.37 61.07
C SER A 288 -13.66 14.60 60.08
N GLN A 289 -13.95 14.30 58.80
CA GLN A 289 -13.32 14.79 57.56
C GLN A 289 -12.14 14.01 56.95
N ASP A 290 -12.40 13.60 55.70
CA ASP A 290 -11.71 13.98 54.46
C ASP A 290 -10.17 13.90 54.39
N ASP A 291 -9.67 12.91 53.63
CA ASP A 291 -9.13 13.10 52.27
C ASP A 291 -9.24 11.79 51.47
#